data_AF-A0A3U2RZY3-F1
#
_entry.id   AF-A0A3U2RZY3-F1
#
_cell.length_a   1.000
_cell.length_b   1.000
_cell.length_c   1.000
_cell.angle_alpha   90.00
_cell.angle_beta   90.00
_cell.angle_gamma   90.00
#
_symmetry.space_group_name_H-M   'P 1'
#
loop_
_entity.id
_entity.type
_entity.pdbx_description
1 polymer ?
#
loop_
_entity_poly.entity_id
_entity_poly.type
_entity_poly.pdbx_seq_one_letter_code
_entity_poly.pdbx_strand_id
1 'polypeptide(L)'
;MILEEAEMSQIENAVTSSSKRIYRKGNPLSSAEKKRLSISRKKTTHKELNIFIQNMHKESLQQLCEETGTTQAQMIELLIEREMAKRA
;
A
#
# COMPACT_ATOMS: atom_id res chain seq x y z
N MET A 1 10.35 74.64 13.51
CA MET A 1 10.65 73.51 12.61
C MET A 1 10.64 72.27 13.49
N ILE A 2 9.46 71.67 13.74
CA ILE A 2 8.84 70.54 13.00
C ILE A 2 9.89 69.42 12.83
N LEU A 3 9.77 68.23 13.42
CA LEU A 3 8.85 67.11 13.13
C LEU A 3 9.01 66.09 14.28
N GLU A 4 7.95 65.63 14.96
CA GLU A 4 7.06 64.49 14.61
C GLU A 4 7.58 63.13 15.11
N GLU A 5 6.68 62.39 15.75
CA GLU A 5 6.94 61.12 16.44
C GLU A 5 7.39 60.01 15.48
N ALA A 6 8.22 59.10 15.98
CA ALA A 6 8.44 57.80 15.37
C ALA A 6 8.40 56.71 16.44
N GLU A 7 7.22 56.12 16.56
CA GLU A 7 6.93 54.80 17.10
C GLU A 7 7.94 53.77 16.57
N MET A 8 8.91 53.37 17.39
CA MET A 8 9.80 52.26 17.06
C MET A 8 9.16 50.94 17.47
N SER A 9 8.49 50.36 16.48
CA SER A 9 8.03 48.98 16.40
C SER A 9 9.15 48.00 16.80
N GLN A 10 9.10 47.46 18.02
CA GLN A 10 9.92 46.30 18.41
C GLN A 10 9.23 45.04 17.88
N ILE A 11 9.68 44.61 16.70
CA ILE A 11 9.43 43.28 16.17
C ILE A 11 10.19 42.29 17.06
N GLU A 12 9.64 41.96 18.23
CA GLU A 12 10.12 40.84 19.02
C GLU A 12 9.81 39.55 18.26
N ASN A 13 10.82 39.13 17.52
CA ASN A 13 11.06 37.79 17.00
C ASN A 13 9.95 36.81 17.33
N ALA A 14 9.06 36.58 16.36
CA ALA A 14 8.19 35.44 16.34
C ALA A 14 9.05 34.17 16.46
N VAL A 15 9.21 33.70 17.69
CA VAL A 15 9.74 32.37 18.03
C VAL A 15 8.72 31.40 17.47
N THR A 16 8.87 31.11 16.18
CA THR A 16 8.20 30.01 15.53
C THR A 16 8.75 28.76 16.21
N SER A 17 8.00 28.22 17.17
CA SER A 17 8.30 26.98 17.89
C SER A 17 8.16 25.74 16.99
N SER A 18 8.50 25.87 15.71
CA SER A 18 8.60 24.75 14.78
C SER A 18 10.08 24.46 14.56
N SER A 19 10.72 23.94 15.62
CA SER A 19 11.91 23.11 15.46
C SER A 19 11.61 22.06 14.39
N LYS A 20 12.18 22.22 13.20
CA LYS A 20 12.07 21.25 12.10
C LYS A 20 12.36 19.87 12.69
N ARG A 21 11.36 18.99 12.74
CA ARG A 21 11.58 17.59 13.14
C ARG A 21 12.65 17.04 12.21
N ILE A 22 13.84 16.76 12.76
CA ILE A 22 14.90 16.05 12.04
C ILE A 22 14.26 14.75 11.54
N TYR A 23 14.17 14.60 10.23
CA TYR A 23 13.62 13.40 9.61
C TYR A 23 14.49 12.22 10.05
N ARG A 24 14.02 11.46 11.04
CA ARG A 24 14.60 10.17 11.38
C ARG A 24 14.18 9.22 10.26
N LYS A 25 14.94 9.24 9.17
CA LYS A 25 14.92 8.16 8.20
C LYS A 25 15.43 6.94 8.94
N GLY A 26 14.53 6.22 9.60
CA GLY A 26 14.83 4.89 10.12
C GLY A 26 15.42 4.06 8.98
N ASN A 27 16.17 3.02 9.33
CA ASN A 27 16.75 2.16 8.31
C ASN A 27 15.62 1.64 7.40
N PRO A 28 15.70 1.83 6.07
CA PRO A 28 14.65 1.37 5.18
C PRO A 28 14.48 -0.14 5.36
N LEU A 29 13.23 -0.58 5.49
CA LEU A 29 12.92 -2.00 5.61
C LEU A 29 13.56 -2.76 4.45
N SER A 30 14.21 -3.88 4.79
CA SER A 30 14.72 -4.82 3.79
C SER A 30 13.57 -5.36 2.94
N SER A 31 13.87 -5.74 1.70
CA SER A 31 12.90 -6.38 0.79
C SER A 31 12.20 -7.58 1.44
N ALA A 32 12.92 -8.35 2.27
CA ALA A 32 12.38 -9.47 3.03
C ALA A 32 11.37 -9.03 4.10
N GLU A 33 11.65 -7.94 4.82
CA GLU A 33 10.77 -7.41 5.87
C GLU A 33 9.50 -6.80 5.29
N LYS A 34 9.64 -6.06 4.18
CA LYS A 34 8.49 -5.55 3.39
C LYS A 34 7.60 -6.69 2.92
N LYS A 35 8.20 -7.76 2.37
CA LYS A 35 7.46 -8.97 1.94
C LYS A 35 6.73 -9.61 3.11
N ARG A 36 7.41 -9.82 4.25
CA ARG A 36 6.80 -10.42 5.46
C ARG A 36 5.63 -9.59 5.99
N LEU A 37 5.77 -8.28 6.06
CA LEU A 37 4.69 -7.37 6.48
C LEU A 37 3.51 -7.41 5.52
N SER A 38 3.75 -7.42 4.21
CA SER A 38 2.71 -7.54 3.20
C SER A 38 1.93 -8.86 3.35
N ILE A 39 2.64 -9.98 3.51
CA ILE A 39 2.04 -11.29 3.75
C ILE A 39 1.25 -11.29 5.07
N SER A 40 1.83 -10.76 6.15
CA SER A 40 1.18 -10.70 7.47
C SER A 40 -0.13 -9.91 7.43
N ARG A 41 -0.18 -8.79 6.69
CA ARG A 41 -1.42 -8.03 6.46
C ARG A 41 -2.45 -8.87 5.70
N LYS A 42 -2.02 -9.55 4.62
CA LYS A 42 -2.91 -10.40 3.81
C LYS A 42 -3.46 -11.61 4.57
N LYS A 43 -2.70 -12.21 5.48
CA LYS A 43 -3.12 -13.36 6.29
C LYS A 43 -4.31 -13.09 7.22
N THR A 44 -4.61 -11.82 7.50
CA THR A 44 -5.78 -11.46 8.32
C THR A 44 -7.09 -11.65 7.54
N THR A 45 -7.06 -11.47 6.23
CA THR A 45 -8.25 -11.50 5.36
C THR A 45 -8.27 -12.66 4.37
N HIS A 46 -7.10 -13.23 4.03
CA HIS A 46 -6.95 -14.31 3.05
C HIS A 46 -6.14 -15.47 3.64
N LYS A 47 -6.52 -16.70 3.31
CA LYS A 47 -5.72 -17.91 3.59
C LYS A 47 -4.84 -18.24 2.39
N GLU A 48 -3.65 -18.77 2.65
CA GLU A 48 -2.72 -19.19 1.60
C GLU A 48 -3.17 -20.52 0.97
N LEU A 49 -3.17 -20.60 -0.36
CA LEU A 49 -3.48 -21.80 -1.12
C LEU A 49 -2.22 -22.27 -1.84
N ASN A 50 -1.79 -23.50 -1.57
CA ASN A 50 -0.64 -24.11 -2.21
C ASN A 50 -1.09 -25.37 -2.93
N ILE A 51 -1.12 -25.34 -4.27
CA ILE A 51 -1.79 -26.35 -5.09
C ILE A 51 -0.91 -26.84 -6.24
N PHE A 52 -1.07 -28.11 -6.58
CA PHE A 52 -0.52 -28.71 -7.79
C PHE A 52 -1.68 -29.09 -8.70
N ILE A 53 -1.61 -28.64 -9.95
CA ILE A 53 -2.60 -28.93 -10.99
C ILE A 53 -1.86 -29.39 -12.24
N GLN A 54 -2.57 -30.05 -13.16
CA GLN A 54 -1.99 -30.46 -14.43
C GLN A 54 -1.48 -29.25 -15.22
N ASN A 55 -0.35 -29.42 -15.92
CA ASN A 55 0.31 -28.34 -16.66
C ASN A 55 -0.65 -27.64 -17.65
N MET A 56 -1.46 -28.42 -18.36
CA MET A 56 -2.46 -27.94 -19.32
C MET A 56 -3.44 -26.93 -18.69
N HIS A 57 -3.90 -27.23 -17.46
CA HIS A 57 -4.81 -26.35 -16.73
C HIS A 57 -4.10 -25.12 -16.19
N LYS A 58 -2.81 -25.23 -15.83
CA LYS A 58 -2.01 -24.08 -15.40
C LYS A 58 -1.76 -23.09 -16.53
N GLU A 59 -1.47 -23.59 -17.73
CA GLU A 59 -1.33 -22.76 -18.93
C GLU A 59 -2.65 -22.07 -19.26
N SER A 60 -3.77 -22.80 -19.22
CA SER A 60 -5.11 -22.23 -19.43
C SER A 60 -5.46 -21.17 -18.39
N LEU A 61 -5.16 -21.42 -17.11
CA LEU A 61 -5.37 -20.45 -16.02
C LEU A 61 -4.54 -19.18 -16.26
N GLN A 62 -3.29 -19.33 -16.70
CA GLN A 62 -2.42 -18.20 -16.97
C GLN A 62 -2.94 -17.35 -18.14
N GLN A 63 -3.33 -17.98 -19.25
CA GLN A 63 -3.94 -17.28 -20.39
C GLN A 63 -5.19 -16.51 -19.96
N LEU A 64 -6.07 -17.14 -19.18
CA LEU A 64 -7.28 -16.50 -18.70
C LEU A 64 -6.99 -15.30 -17.78
N CYS A 65 -5.93 -15.38 -16.97
CA CYS A 65 -5.47 -14.26 -16.16
C CYS A 65 -4.95 -13.10 -17.02
N GLU A 66 -4.19 -13.40 -18.07
CA GLU A 66 -3.63 -12.41 -19.01
C GLU A 66 -4.74 -11.69 -19.79
N GLU A 67 -5.72 -12.44 -20.30
CA GLU A 67 -6.87 -11.90 -21.04
C GLU A 67 -7.77 -11.00 -20.18
N THR A 68 -8.01 -11.39 -18.93
CA THR A 68 -8.88 -10.64 -18.01
C THR A 68 -8.16 -9.55 -17.22
N GLY A 69 -6.82 -9.50 -17.30
CA GLY A 69 -6.00 -8.58 -16.51
C GLY A 69 -6.08 -8.84 -15.00
N THR A 70 -6.33 -10.08 -14.59
CA THR A 70 -6.49 -10.47 -13.18
C THR A 70 -5.32 -11.29 -12.68
N THR A 71 -5.18 -11.37 -11.36
CA THR A 71 -4.20 -12.27 -10.74
C THR A 71 -4.74 -13.70 -10.68
N GLN A 72 -3.85 -14.70 -10.64
CA GLN A 72 -4.24 -16.11 -10.48
C GLN A 72 -5.13 -16.36 -9.27
N ALA A 73 -4.89 -15.67 -8.15
CA ALA A 73 -5.71 -15.78 -6.95
C ALA A 73 -7.14 -15.26 -7.19
N GLN A 74 -7.28 -14.09 -7.80
CA GLN A 74 -8.59 -13.52 -8.15
C GLN A 74 -9.33 -14.40 -9.16
N MET A 75 -8.61 -14.96 -10.14
CA MET A 75 -9.21 -15.88 -11.09
C MET A 75 -9.78 -17.13 -10.40
N ILE A 76 -9.05 -17.68 -9.42
CA ILE A 76 -9.55 -18.80 -8.61
C ILE A 76 -10.80 -18.40 -7.83
N GLU A 77 -10.82 -17.23 -7.19
CA GLU A 77 -12.01 -16.72 -6.49
C GLU A 77 -13.22 -16.60 -7.43
N LEU A 78 -13.04 -16.00 -8.62
CA LEU A 78 -14.09 -15.87 -9.63
C LEU A 78 -14.62 -17.22 -10.13
N LEU A 79 -13.73 -18.19 -10.34
CA LEU A 79 -14.12 -19.55 -10.75
C LEU A 79 -14.95 -20.24 -9.66
N ILE A 80 -14.60 -20.06 -8.39
CA ILE A 80 -15.37 -20.59 -7.25
C ILE A 80 -16.75 -19.93 -7.20
N GLU A 81 -16.83 -18.60 -7.25
CA GLU A 81 -18.11 -17.86 -7.23
C GLU A 81 -19.02 -18.30 -8.38
N ARG A 82 -18.47 -18.41 -9.59
CA ARG A 82 -19.21 -18.85 -10.77
C ARG A 82 -19.72 -20.28 -10.62
N GLU A 83 -18.93 -21.19 -10.06
CA GLU A 83 -19.34 -22.57 -9.86
C GLU A 83 -20.42 -22.69 -8.77
N MET A 84 -20.33 -21.91 -7.70
CA MET A 84 -21.36 -21.83 -6.66
C MET A 84 -22.67 -21.26 -7.21
N ALA A 85 -22.61 -20.22 -8.04
CA ALA A 85 -23.79 -19.61 -8.67
C ALA A 85 -24.51 -20.55 -9.64
N LYS A 86 -23.79 -21.45 -10.32
CA LYS A 86 -24.40 -22.46 -11.21
C LYS A 86 -25.13 -23.56 -10.46
N ARG A 87 -24.75 -23.81 -9.20
CA ARG A 87 -25.29 -24.89 -8.36
C ARG A 87 -26.45 -24.44 -7.48
N ALA A 88 -26.63 -23.14 -7.31
CA ALA A 88 -27.77 -22.53 -6.64
C ALA A 88 -29.00 -22.55 -7.54
#